data_AF-A0A8T4ZG54-F1
#
_entry.id   AF-A0A8T4ZG54-F1
#
_cell.length_a   1.000
_cell.length_b   1.000
_cell.length_c   1.000
_cell.angle_alpha   90.00
_cell.angle_beta   90.00
_cell.angle_gamma   90.00
#
_symmetry.space_group_name_H-M   'P 1'
#
loop_
_entity.id
_entity.type
_entity.pdbx_description
1 polymer ?
#
loop_
_entity_poly.entity_id
_entity_poly.type
_entity_poly.pdbx_seq_one_letter_code
_entity_poly.pdbx_strand_id
1 'polypeptide(L)'
;MKILLISPIVPGTPRRDPKEYLDRIRRLSGICSTTELDSVSIDKGPASIESRYDDILATPHVVKRIVEAERNGFDAVAVNCFGDPAVRAG
;
A
#
# COMPACT_ATOMS: atom_id res chain seq x y z
N MET A 1 9.35 2.91 14.81
CA MET A 1 8.47 1.93 14.12
C MET A 1 8.35 2.34 12.68
N LYS A 2 8.47 1.41 11.74
CA LYS A 2 8.46 1.64 10.29
C LYS A 2 7.24 0.95 9.66
N ILE A 3 6.37 1.73 9.02
CA ILE A 3 5.15 1.21 8.37
C ILE A 3 5.23 1.45 6.87
N LEU A 4 4.93 0.41 6.08
CA LEU A 4 4.81 0.52 4.62
C LEU A 4 3.33 0.62 4.21
N LEU A 5 2.99 1.66 3.45
CA LEU A 5 1.69 1.81 2.82
C LEU A 5 1.72 1.17 1.42
N ILE A 6 0.91 0.13 1.20
CA ILE A 6 0.86 -0.59 -0.07
C ILE A 6 -0.41 -0.19 -0.83
N SER A 7 -0.26 0.46 -1.99
CA SER A 7 -1.38 0.67 -2.91
C SER A 7 -1.56 -0.55 -3.82
N PRO A 8 -2.72 -1.23 -3.82
CA PRO A 8 -2.94 -2.48 -4.55
C PRO A 8 -3.30 -2.25 -6.04
N ILE A 9 -2.78 -1.18 -6.62
CA ILE A 9 -2.92 -0.85 -8.04
C ILE A 9 -1.54 -0.46 -8.59
N VAL A 10 -1.36 -0.64 -9.90
CA VAL A 10 -0.15 -0.14 -10.56
C VAL A 10 -0.08 1.39 -10.47
N PRO A 11 1.12 2.01 -10.46
CA PRO A 11 1.24 3.47 -10.39
C PRO A 11 0.49 4.16 -11.53
N GLY A 12 -0.45 5.04 -11.18
CA GLY A 12 -1.16 5.88 -12.15
C GLY A 12 -0.25 6.92 -12.82
N THR A 13 -0.72 7.46 -13.94
CA THR A 13 -0.08 8.55 -14.68
C THR A 13 -0.99 9.78 -14.73
N PRO A 14 -0.56 10.96 -14.26
CA PRO A 14 0.73 11.24 -13.63
C PRO A 14 0.85 10.58 -12.25
N ARG A 15 2.10 10.25 -11.87
CA ARG A 15 2.37 9.77 -10.51
C ARG A 15 2.16 10.92 -9.53
N ARG A 16 1.47 10.65 -8.43
CA ARG A 16 1.42 11.59 -7.29
C ARG A 16 2.82 11.72 -6.70
N ASP A 17 3.16 12.90 -6.20
CA ASP A 17 4.39 13.09 -5.45
C ASP A 17 4.33 12.26 -4.15
N PRO A 18 5.24 11.29 -3.94
CA PRO A 18 5.27 10.49 -2.72
C PRO A 18 5.38 11.33 -1.45
N LYS A 19 6.11 12.46 -1.48
CA LYS A 19 6.26 13.33 -0.30
C LYS A 19 4.94 13.98 0.09
N GLU A 20 4.24 14.57 -0.88
CA GLU A 20 2.94 15.18 -0.65
C GLU A 20 1.92 14.17 -0.09
N TYR A 21 1.91 12.95 -0.65
CA TYR A 21 1.03 11.88 -0.19
C TYR A 21 1.32 11.48 1.27
N LEU A 22 2.59 11.26 1.62
CA LEU A 22 3.00 10.89 2.97
C LEU A 22 2.78 12.04 3.98
N ASP A 23 3.03 13.29 3.58
CA ASP A 23 2.77 14.47 4.41
C ASP A 23 1.28 14.62 4.71
N ARG A 24 0.41 14.38 3.71
CA ARG A 24 -1.04 14.37 3.91
C ARG A 24 -1.46 13.30 4.91
N ILE A 25 -0.90 12.10 4.84
CA ILE A 25 -1.20 11.03 5.79
C ILE A 25 -0.74 11.39 7.19
N ARG A 26 0.48 11.90 7.36
CA ARG A 26 1.00 12.34 8.67
C ARG A 26 0.09 13.39 9.32
N ARG A 27 -0.42 14.35 8.54
CA ARG A 27 -1.33 15.40 9.05
C ARG A 27 -2.70 14.89 9.48
N LEU A 28 -3.22 13.85 8.83
CA LEU A 28 -4.61 13.41 9.01
C LEU A 28 -4.76 12.16 9.91
N SER A 29 -3.69 11.39 10.12
CA SER A 29 -3.77 10.08 10.79
C SER A 29 -3.46 10.10 12.29
N GLY A 30 -2.93 11.21 12.83
CA GLY A 30 -2.49 11.27 14.23
C GLY A 30 -1.30 10.35 14.55
N ILE A 31 -0.54 9.94 13.54
CA ILE A 31 0.60 9.04 13.71
C ILE A 31 1.68 9.66 14.61
N CYS A 32 2.29 8.86 15.47
CA CYS A 32 3.34 9.34 16.37
C CYS A 32 4.54 9.88 15.57
N SER A 33 5.17 10.95 16.06
CA SER A 33 6.34 11.58 15.42
C SER A 33 7.54 10.64 15.26
N THR A 34 7.61 9.58 16.07
CA THR A 34 8.63 8.52 16.02
C THR A 34 8.31 7.39 15.03
N THR A 35 7.21 7.50 14.28
CA THR A 35 6.84 6.51 13.25
C THR A 35 7.31 6.97 11.87
N GLU A 36 8.09 6.12 11.23
CA GLU A 36 8.54 6.29 9.85
C GLU A 36 7.51 5.69 8.91
N LEU A 37 7.19 6.43 7.84
CA LEU A 37 6.26 6.01 6.80
C LEU A 37 6.99 5.92 5.46
N ASP A 38 6.69 4.86 4.72
CA ASP A 38 7.04 4.72 3.32
C ASP A 38 5.79 4.27 2.53
N SER A 39 5.81 4.39 1.21
CA SER A 39 4.69 4.00 0.36
C SER A 39 5.13 3.38 -0.94
N VAL A 40 4.38 2.39 -1.41
CA VAL A 40 4.67 1.69 -2.65
C VAL A 40 3.39 1.22 -3.34
N SER A 41 3.38 1.20 -4.67
CA SER A 41 2.31 0.61 -5.49
C SER A 41 2.78 -0.71 -6.08
N ILE A 42 1.91 -1.71 -6.23
CA ILE A 42 2.25 -2.99 -6.88
C ILE A 42 2.85 -2.79 -8.28
N ASP A 43 3.71 -3.73 -8.71
CA ASP A 43 4.44 -3.66 -9.98
C ASP A 43 3.63 -4.18 -11.17
N LYS A 44 2.66 -5.07 -10.91
CA LYS A 44 1.73 -5.63 -11.89
C LYS A 44 0.38 -5.83 -11.21
N GLY A 45 -0.70 -5.73 -11.98
CA GLY A 45 -2.06 -5.80 -11.48
C GLY A 45 -2.96 -4.78 -12.19
N PRO A 46 -4.16 -4.53 -11.66
CA PRO A 46 -5.09 -3.59 -12.27
C PRO A 46 -4.67 -2.14 -12.01
N ALA A 47 -5.17 -1.22 -12.84
CA ALA A 47 -4.97 0.23 -12.67
C ALA A 47 -5.94 0.84 -11.63
N SER A 48 -7.10 0.22 -11.45
CA SER A 48 -8.12 0.53 -10.43
C SER A 48 -8.74 -0.78 -9.93
N ILE A 49 -9.30 -0.78 -8.71
CA ILE A 49 -10.06 -1.92 -8.19
C ILE A 49 -11.54 -1.55 -8.24
N GLU A 50 -12.27 -2.14 -9.19
CA GLU A 50 -13.69 -1.82 -9.46
C GLU A 50 -14.57 -3.06 -9.39
N SER A 51 -13.96 -4.23 -9.18
CA SER A 51 -14.64 -5.52 -9.09
C SER A 51 -13.87 -6.49 -8.20
N ARG A 52 -14.51 -7.60 -7.81
CA ARG A 52 -13.85 -8.72 -7.11
C ARG A 52 -12.74 -9.33 -7.98
N TYR A 53 -12.87 -9.26 -9.30
CA TYR A 53 -11.84 -9.75 -10.21
C TYR A 53 -10.54 -8.92 -10.10
N ASP A 54 -10.66 -7.58 -10.05
CA ASP A 54 -9.50 -6.70 -9.88
C ASP A 54 -8.79 -6.92 -8.53
N ASP A 55 -9.57 -7.09 -7.46
CA ASP A 55 -9.08 -7.42 -6.12
C ASP A 55 -8.26 -8.72 -6.12
N ILE A 56 -8.82 -9.79 -6.70
CA ILE A 56 -8.12 -11.08 -6.84
C ILE A 56 -6.85 -10.94 -7.68
N LEU A 57 -6.87 -10.15 -8.76
CA LEU A 57 -5.68 -9.90 -9.58
C LEU A 57 -4.59 -9.13 -8.82
N ALA A 58 -4.97 -8.19 -7.95
CA ALA A 58 -4.03 -7.41 -7.15
C ALA A 58 -3.40 -8.22 -6.01
N THR A 59 -4.17 -9.14 -5.41
CA THR A 59 -3.81 -9.93 -4.22
C THR A 59 -2.39 -10.53 -4.25
N PRO A 60 -1.98 -11.33 -5.25
CA PRO A 60 -0.64 -11.94 -5.24
C PRO A 60 0.48 -10.90 -5.27
N HIS A 61 0.25 -9.75 -5.92
CA HIS A 61 1.23 -8.67 -5.99
C HIS A 61 1.29 -7.86 -4.68
N VAL A 62 0.17 -7.71 -3.97
CA VAL A 62 0.17 -7.15 -2.62
C VAL A 62 0.95 -8.06 -1.67
N VAL A 63 0.69 -9.37 -1.67
CA VAL A 63 1.42 -10.35 -0.83
C VAL A 63 2.92 -10.29 -1.10
N LYS A 64 3.33 -10.21 -2.36
CA LYS A 64 4.74 -10.02 -2.73
C LYS A 64 5.35 -8.80 -2.04
N ARG A 65 4.64 -7.66 -2.01
CA ARG A 65 5.11 -6.44 -1.33
C ARG A 65 5.14 -6.57 0.19
N ILE A 66 4.24 -7.35 0.79
CA ILE A 66 4.29 -7.65 2.23
C ILE A 66 5.55 -8.45 2.57
N VAL A 67 5.86 -9.49 1.78
CA VAL A 67 7.08 -10.30 1.96
C VAL A 67 8.35 -9.44 1.77
N GLU A 68 8.35 -8.53 0.78
CA GLU A 68 9.45 -7.58 0.60
C GLU A 68 9.57 -6.59 1.78
N ALA A 69 8.44 -6.13 2.34
CA ALA A 69 8.44 -5.24 3.49
C ALA A 69 9.05 -5.92 4.73
N GLU A 70 8.65 -7.15 5.02
CA GLU A 70 9.22 -7.96 6.11
C GLU A 70 10.74 -8.10 5.96
N ARG A 71 11.22 -8.49 4.78
CA ARG A 71 12.66 -8.61 4.47
C ARG A 71 13.43 -7.30 4.63
N ASN A 72 12.77 -6.17 4.37
CA ASN A 72 13.35 -4.83 4.48
C ASN A 72 13.19 -4.21 5.90
N GLY A 73 12.77 -5.01 6.89
CA GLY A 73 12.71 -4.61 8.29
C GLY A 73 11.58 -3.62 8.60
N PHE A 74 10.48 -3.65 7.86
CA PHE A 74 9.26 -2.94 8.25
C PHE A 74 8.56 -3.68 9.39
N ASP A 75 8.04 -2.92 10.36
CA ASP A 75 7.32 -3.47 11.53
C ASP A 75 5.86 -3.79 11.19
N ALA A 76 5.28 -3.08 10.22
CA ALA A 76 3.90 -3.28 9.78
C ALA A 76 3.68 -2.82 8.33
N VAL A 77 2.57 -3.29 7.75
CA VAL A 77 2.07 -2.87 6.44
C VAL A 77 0.61 -2.41 6.57
N ALA A 78 0.21 -1.43 5.77
CA ALA A 78 -1.19 -1.05 5.60
C ALA A 78 -1.55 -1.08 4.12
N VAL A 79 -2.62 -1.80 3.76
CA VAL A 79 -3.13 -1.84 2.39
C VAL A 79 -4.03 -0.63 2.17
N ASN A 80 -3.62 0.26 1.27
CA ASN A 80 -4.32 1.51 0.97
C ASN A 80 -5.39 1.30 -0.11
N CYS A 81 -6.45 0.57 0.23
CA CYS A 81 -7.66 0.43 -0.57
C CYS A 81 -8.83 0.04 0.34
N PHE A 82 -10.03 0.56 0.07
CA PHE A 82 -11.20 0.28 0.89
C PHE A 82 -11.63 -1.20 0.88
N GLY A 83 -11.25 -1.97 -0.15
CA GLY A 83 -11.55 -3.39 -0.25
C GLY A 83 -10.59 -4.31 0.53
N ASP A 84 -9.51 -3.76 1.12
CA ASP A 84 -8.45 -4.50 1.80
C ASP A 84 -7.93 -5.75 1.06
N PRO A 85 -7.49 -5.63 -0.22
CA PRO A 85 -6.91 -6.76 -0.96
C PRO A 85 -5.81 -7.46 -0.18
N ALA A 86 -5.81 -8.80 -0.21
CA ALA A 86 -4.87 -9.67 0.50
C ALA A 86 -4.90 -9.63 2.04
N VAL A 87 -5.78 -8.86 2.69
CA VAL A 87 -5.89 -8.84 4.16
C VAL A 87 -6.83 -9.93 4.68
N ARG A 88 -7.95 -10.15 3.99
CA ARG A 88 -8.90 -11.22 4.31
C ARG A 88 -8.54 -12.48 3.53
N ALA A 89 -8.68 -13.64 4.18
CA ALA A 89 -8.71 -14.91 3.46
C ALA A 89 -9.99 -14.94 2.61
N GLY A 90 -9.84 -14.86 1.29
CA GLY A 90 -10.93 -14.83 0.31
C GLY A 90 -10.96 -16.04 -0.59
#